data_AF-A0A524AA54-F1
#
_entry.id   AF-A0A524AA54-F1
#
_cell.length_a   1.000
_cell.length_b   1.000
_cell.length_c   1.000
_cell.angle_alpha   90.00
_cell.angle_beta   90.00
_cell.angle_gamma   90.00
#
_symmetry.space_group_name_H-M   'P 1'
#
loop_
_entity.id
_entity.type
_entity.pdbx_description
1 polymer ?
#
loop_
_entity_poly.entity_id
_entity_poly.type
_entity_poly.pdbx_seq_one_letter_code
_entity_poly.pdbx_strand_id
1 'polypeptide(L)'
;MREYEELALRYIWEVGEDGAKSRLVWERVNEELGEGKSISRASIINSMNRLVEGGILGSRVATGKGGYHRIYYPLMDESGCATYL
;
A
#
# COMPACT_ATOMS: atom_id res chain seq x y z
N MET A 1 5.46 -12.96 -2.49
CA MET A 1 4.74 -11.92 -1.72
C MET A 1 3.53 -12.56 -1.02
N ARG A 2 2.98 -12.00 0.07
CA ARG A 2 1.71 -12.51 0.69
C ARG A 2 0.50 -11.96 -0.09
N GLU A 3 -0.63 -12.69 -0.10
CA GLU A 3 -1.88 -12.29 -0.79
C GLU A 3 -2.26 -10.83 -0.53
N TYR A 4 -2.32 -10.42 0.74
CA TYR A 4 -2.69 -9.05 1.10
C TYR A 4 -1.67 -7.98 0.70
N GLU A 5 -0.38 -8.35 0.55
CA GLU A 5 0.67 -7.43 0.11
C GLU A 5 0.51 -7.15 -1.39
N GLU A 6 0.12 -8.16 -2.18
CA GLU A 6 -0.18 -8.00 -3.60
C GLU A 6 -1.42 -7.12 -3.79
N LEU A 7 -2.51 -7.38 -3.05
CA LEU A 7 -3.72 -6.56 -3.09
C LEU A 7 -3.42 -5.09 -2.71
N ALA A 8 -2.59 -4.88 -1.68
CA ALA A 8 -2.18 -3.54 -1.29
C ALA A 8 -1.41 -2.83 -2.42
N LEU A 9 -0.50 -3.54 -3.10
CA LEU A 9 0.30 -3.00 -4.18
C LEU A 9 -0.54 -2.68 -5.43
N ARG A 10 -1.45 -3.59 -5.81
CA ARG A 10 -2.42 -3.38 -6.89
C ARG A 10 -3.24 -2.12 -6.65
N TYR A 11 -3.79 -1.96 -5.45
CA TYR A 11 -4.53 -0.76 -5.10
C TYR A 11 -3.68 0.53 -5.20
N ILE A 12 -2.41 0.50 -4.78
CA ILE A 12 -1.53 1.68 -4.94
C ILE A 12 -1.27 2.00 -6.42
N TRP A 13 -1.14 1.00 -7.29
CA TRP A 13 -1.04 1.23 -8.73
C TRP A 13 -2.30 1.80 -9.34
N GLU A 14 -3.48 1.33 -8.92
CA GLU A 14 -4.77 1.87 -9.36
C GLU A 14 -4.93 3.35 -8.99
N VAL A 15 -4.48 3.74 -7.79
CA VAL A 15 -4.54 5.13 -7.33
C VAL A 15 -3.51 6.02 -8.05
N GLY A 16 -2.38 5.46 -8.48
CA GLY A 16 -1.33 6.19 -9.19
C GLY A 16 -0.61 7.22 -8.33
N GLU A 17 -0.14 8.30 -8.95
CA GLU A 17 0.75 9.31 -8.32
C GLU A 17 0.12 10.05 -7.12
N ASP A 18 -1.22 10.08 -7.03
CA ASP A 18 -1.92 10.64 -5.87
C ASP A 18 -1.59 9.85 -4.59
N GLY A 19 -1.41 8.54 -4.73
CA GLY A 19 -1.10 7.61 -3.67
C GLY A 19 -2.19 7.47 -2.62
N ALA A 20 -2.00 6.56 -1.67
CA ALA A 20 -2.97 6.30 -0.62
C ALA A 20 -2.36 6.29 0.79
N LYS A 21 -3.19 6.67 1.77
CA LYS A 21 -2.88 6.52 3.20
C LYS A 21 -3.06 5.07 3.62
N SER A 22 -2.32 4.63 4.64
CA SER A 22 -2.42 3.26 5.17
C SER A 22 -3.83 2.82 5.58
N ARG A 23 -4.71 3.78 5.93
CA ARG A 23 -6.11 3.49 6.24
C ARG A 23 -6.88 3.01 4.99
N LEU A 24 -6.77 3.74 3.88
CA LEU A 24 -7.48 3.41 2.64
C LEU A 24 -6.98 2.09 2.07
N VAL A 25 -5.66 1.88 2.09
CA VAL A 25 -5.06 0.60 1.67
C VAL A 25 -5.60 -0.54 2.53
N TRP A 26 -5.66 -0.36 3.85
CA TRP A 26 -6.20 -1.37 4.76
C TRP A 26 -7.69 -1.66 4.53
N GLU A 27 -8.51 -0.62 4.32
CA GLU A 27 -9.95 -0.76 4.01
C GLU A 27 -10.13 -1.57 2.72
N ARG A 28 -9.45 -1.18 1.63
CA ARG A 28 -9.53 -1.88 0.34
C ARG A 28 -9.08 -3.33 0.43
N VAL A 29 -7.94 -3.60 1.07
CA VAL A 29 -7.41 -4.97 1.19
C VAL A 29 -8.34 -5.87 2.00
N ASN A 30 -8.96 -5.38 3.07
CA ASN A 30 -9.89 -6.21 3.84
C ASN A 30 -11.23 -6.44 3.13
N GLU A 31 -11.65 -5.50 2.29
CA GLU A 31 -12.81 -5.70 1.40
C GLU A 31 -12.52 -6.81 0.37
N GLU A 32 -11.32 -6.85 -0.20
CA GLU A 32 -10.94 -7.83 -1.23
C GLU A 32 -10.57 -9.22 -0.67
N LEU A 33 -10.05 -9.31 0.55
CA LEU A 33 -9.72 -10.60 1.17
C LEU A 33 -10.97 -11.49 1.42
N GLY A 34 -12.17 -10.89 1.44
CA GLY A 34 -13.44 -11.60 1.58
C GLY A 34 -13.77 -12.01 3.02
N GLU A 35 -14.96 -12.59 3.19
CA GLU A 35 -15.49 -12.95 4.51
C GLU A 35 -14.59 -13.96 5.25
N GLY A 36 -14.38 -13.71 6.55
CA GLY A 36 -13.56 -14.57 7.42
C GLY A 36 -12.05 -14.36 7.34
N LYS A 37 -11.55 -13.54 6.39
CA LYS A 37 -10.16 -13.10 6.35
C LYS A 37 -10.06 -11.62 6.75
N SER A 38 -9.03 -11.29 7.52
CA SER A 38 -8.69 -9.89 7.78
C SER A 38 -7.21 -9.73 8.06
N ILE A 39 -6.71 -8.52 7.85
CA ILE A 39 -5.33 -8.15 8.15
C ILE A 39 -5.30 -6.88 9.00
N SER A 40 -4.34 -6.79 9.91
CA SER A 40 -4.19 -5.59 10.73
C SER A 40 -3.64 -4.42 9.91
N ARG A 41 -4.05 -3.19 10.26
CA ARG A 41 -3.48 -1.98 9.64
C ARG A 41 -1.97 -1.84 9.92
N ALA A 42 -1.47 -2.36 11.04
CA ALA A 42 -0.04 -2.37 11.34
C ALA A 42 0.74 -3.26 10.36
N SER A 43 0.19 -4.42 9.99
CA SER A 43 0.78 -5.31 8.98
C SER A 43 0.84 -4.65 7.60
N ILE A 44 -0.19 -3.88 7.23
CA ILE A 44 -0.17 -3.04 6.01
C ILE A 44 0.96 -2.02 6.07
N ILE A 45 1.06 -1.25 7.17
CA ILE A 45 2.11 -0.23 7.33
C ILE A 45 3.51 -0.84 7.20
N ASN A 46 3.78 -1.96 7.90
CA ASN A 46 5.08 -2.62 7.85
C ASN A 46 5.41 -3.10 6.43
N SER A 47 4.42 -3.62 5.72
CA SER A 47 4.61 -4.10 4.34
C SER A 47 4.87 -2.95 3.38
N MET A 48 4.10 -1.85 3.47
CA MET A 48 4.30 -0.67 2.63
C MET A 48 5.65 -0.01 2.89
N ASN A 49 6.10 0.08 4.14
CA ASN A 49 7.43 0.59 4.45
C ASN A 49 8.54 -0.29 3.85
N ARG A 50 8.41 -1.62 3.91
CA ARG A 50 9.34 -2.54 3.25
C ARG A 50 9.39 -2.33 1.72
N LEU A 51 8.26 -2.09 1.08
CA LEU A 51 8.20 -1.79 -0.36
C LEU A 51 8.80 -0.42 -0.69
N VAL A 52 8.70 0.54 0.23
CA VAL A 52 9.38 1.83 0.12
C VAL A 52 10.90 1.66 0.22
N GLU A 53 11.37 0.89 1.20
CA GLU A 53 12.79 0.56 1.35
C GLU A 53 13.35 -0.19 0.14
N GLY A 54 12.53 -1.03 -0.49
CA GLY A 54 12.86 -1.74 -1.73
C GLY A 54 12.79 -0.90 -3.00
N GLY A 55 12.40 0.37 -2.93
CA GLY A 55 12.30 1.26 -4.09
C GLY A 55 11.12 0.97 -5.03
N ILE A 56 10.19 0.10 -4.63
CA ILE A 56 8.97 -0.21 -5.39
C ILE A 56 7.94 0.91 -5.20
N LEU A 57 7.83 1.41 -3.96
CA LEU A 57 6.96 2.51 -3.60
C LEU A 57 7.76 3.72 -3.15
N GLY A 58 7.19 4.90 -3.36
CA GLY A 58 7.62 6.14 -2.74
C GLY A 58 6.72 6.45 -1.55
N SER A 59 7.16 7.39 -0.72
CA SER A 59 6.26 7.94 0.30
C SER A 59 6.47 9.42 0.51
N ARG A 60 5.37 10.12 0.79
CA ARG A 60 5.37 11.55 1.14
C ARG A 60 4.57 11.77 2.42
N VAL A 61 4.93 12.82 3.14
CA VAL A 61 4.22 13.23 4.35
C VAL A 61 3.18 14.27 3.98
N ALA A 62 1.93 14.04 4.38
CA ALA A 62 0.85 15.01 4.30
C ALA A 62 0.42 15.42 5.71
N THR A 63 0.28 16.72 5.95
CA THR A 63 -0.24 17.29 7.19
C THR A 63 -1.76 17.44 7.11
N GLY A 64 -2.45 17.15 8.20
CA GLY A 64 -3.91 17.32 8.28
C GLY A 64 -4.43 17.25 9.72
N LYS A 65 -5.76 17.32 9.89
CA LYS A 65 -6.40 17.10 11.19
C LYS A 65 -6.04 15.69 11.70
N GLY A 66 -5.37 15.62 12.85
CA GLY A 66 -4.92 14.35 13.44
C GLY A 66 -3.42 14.04 13.26
N GLY A 67 -2.62 14.95 12.69
CA GLY A 67 -1.17 14.86 12.67
C GLY A 67 -0.57 14.56 11.28
N TYR A 68 0.60 13.94 11.27
CA TYR A 68 1.30 13.56 10.05
C TYR A 68 0.77 12.23 9.52
N HIS A 69 0.43 12.20 8.23
CA HIS A 69 0.04 10.97 7.54
C HIS A 69 1.03 10.67 6.42
N ARG A 70 1.48 9.41 6.33
CA ARG A 70 2.24 8.92 5.19
C ARG A 70 1.29 8.54 4.06
N ILE A 71 1.56 9.06 2.87
CA ILE A 71 0.93 8.67 1.61
C ILE A 71 1.96 7.85 0.84
N TYR A 72 1.56 6.65 0.41
CA TYR A 72 2.38 5.77 -0.42
C TYR A 72 1.94 5.91 -1.88
N TYR A 73 2.90 5.99 -2.81
CA TYR A 73 2.65 6.14 -4.24
C TYR A 73 3.60 5.24 -5.03
N PRO A 74 3.25 4.81 -6.26
CA PRO A 74 4.09 3.91 -7.03
C PRO A 74 5.35 4.63 -7.57
N LEU A 75 6.50 3.96 -7.50
CA LEU A 75 7.71 4.34 -8.26
C LEU A 75 7.93 3.45 -9.49
N MET A 76 7.31 2.27 -9.48
CA MET A 76 7.27 1.32 -10.58
C MET A 76 5.81 0.93 -10.81
N ASP A 77 5.44 0.64 -12.04
CA ASP A 77 4.14 0.06 -12.40
C ASP A 77 4.15 -1.47 -12.29
N GLU A 78 3.02 -2.12 -12.56
CA GLU A 78 2.88 -3.58 -12.52
C GLU A 78 3.89 -4.27 -13.46
N SER A 79 4.21 -3.66 -14.61
CA SER A 79 5.17 -4.20 -15.58
C SER A 79 6.61 -4.14 -15.08
N GLY A 80 6.99 -3.06 -14.39
CA GLY A 80 8.29 -2.91 -13.74
C GLY A 80 8.46 -3.81 -12.51
N CYS A 81 7.35 -4.17 -11.85
CA CYS A 81 7.36 -5.00 -10.64
C CYS A 81 7.31 -6.51 -10.91
N ALA A 82 7.08 -6.95 -12.15
CA ALA A 82 7.06 -8.38 -12.52
C ALA A 82 8.38 -9.12 -12.21
N THR A 83 9.48 -8.39 -11.97
CA THR A 83 10.77 -8.97 -11.52
C THR A 83 10.83 -9.19 -10.00
N TYR A 84 9.92 -8.57 -9.23
CA TYR A 84 9.89 -8.58 -7.76
C TYR A 84 8.71 -9.36 -7.15
N LEU A 85 7.74 -9.76 -7.98
CA LEU A 85 6.59 -10.59 -7.61
C LEU A 85 6.89 -12.08 -7.85
#